data_AF-A0A7W7PIU8-F1
#
_entry.id   AF-A0A7W7PIU8-F1
#
_cell.length_a   1.000
_cell.length_b   1.000
_cell.length_c   1.000
_cell.angle_alpha   90.00
_cell.angle_beta   90.00
_cell.angle_gamma   90.00
#
_symmetry.space_group_name_H-M   'P 1'
#
loop_
_entity.id
_entity.type
_entity.pdbx_description
1 polymer ?
#
loop_
_entity_poly.entity_id
_entity_poly.type
_entity_poly.pdbx_seq_one_letter_code
_entity_poly.pdbx_strand_id
1 'polypeptide(L)'
;MTVVAPDSRIDVALPEDIAVADVYPELLRLTGQTQAPGTPTGYHLVRRDGTVLEGARTLAAQRVLDGELLALRPFAESLPAAVHDDVSDAVAAAVTRDRALWDDRLLRVGGLWGGALLLVLLAFALWSADPLRHDTHGLPGIVAAAVGLFLTAFAGVRARVYGDRGSAVALGLAALPHLMTAGAGVLPPDAGEGVGRLQFLLGCVAVLVGSVVLVAALPSGDAPFIAAVAASATGTLATFCAILTEAGPTAVAAVCAAVAIGAVAFLPGLSARVARLPIGYAAPRSTAGDDLDTPGGDHTPEPVDAERIAAQARRGHELLLGLVGGCAAVVVGSAAVLGFSADPWGQALALAAGAATLLRARLFRYTAQVTTVLAAGLGALALLVLGLSLNPPAAAVRALTEHDGGPLDLRTVWLAAAVTAGAALLTGIALIIPSKGLSPFWGRLSDIFESTLLLSLVPLCLAVLDVYATVRGLTSS
;
A
#
# COMPACT_ATOMS: atom_id res chain seq x y z
N MET A 1 -22.15 -35.88 -5.70
CA MET A 1 -20.83 -35.46 -6.24
C MET A 1 -20.83 -33.96 -6.49
N THR A 2 -19.66 -33.34 -6.63
CA THR A 2 -19.56 -31.88 -6.83
C THR A 2 -19.00 -31.56 -8.20
N VAL A 3 -19.76 -30.82 -9.01
CA VAL A 3 -19.33 -30.36 -10.33
C VAL A 3 -18.87 -28.91 -10.24
N VAL A 4 -17.65 -28.65 -10.69
CA VAL A 4 -17.02 -27.33 -10.75
C VAL A 4 -16.96 -26.89 -12.21
N ALA A 5 -17.82 -25.94 -12.58
CA ALA A 5 -17.75 -25.23 -13.85
C ALA A 5 -16.92 -23.93 -13.67
N PRO A 6 -16.54 -23.22 -14.76
CA PRO A 6 -15.69 -22.03 -14.69
C PRO A 6 -16.19 -20.96 -13.71
N ASP A 7 -17.49 -20.71 -13.71
CA ASP A 7 -18.12 -19.64 -12.92
C ASP A 7 -19.09 -20.16 -11.85
N SER A 8 -19.23 -21.48 -11.69
CA SER A 8 -20.22 -22.05 -10.77
C SER A 8 -19.75 -23.37 -10.18
N ARG A 9 -20.10 -23.62 -8.92
CA ARG A 9 -19.93 -24.92 -8.27
C ARG A 9 -21.29 -25.41 -7.83
N ILE A 10 -21.66 -26.62 -8.23
CA ILE A 10 -22.94 -27.23 -7.87
C ILE A 10 -22.72 -28.63 -7.29
N ASP A 11 -23.47 -28.96 -6.26
CA ASP A 11 -23.54 -30.32 -5.73
C ASP A 11 -24.76 -31.00 -6.35
N VAL A 12 -24.51 -32.12 -7.03
CA VAL A 12 -25.53 -32.85 -7.79
C VAL A 12 -25.49 -34.34 -7.45
N ALA A 13 -26.67 -34.94 -7.39
CA ALA A 13 -26.83 -36.39 -7.39
C ALA A 13 -27.08 -36.81 -8.85
N LEU A 14 -26.13 -37.54 -9.44
CA LEU A 14 -26.22 -38.04 -10.81
C LEU A 14 -26.44 -39.55 -10.76
N PRO A 15 -27.28 -40.12 -11.65
CA PRO A 15 -27.43 -41.57 -11.74
C PRO A 15 -26.11 -42.23 -12.15
N GLU A 16 -25.74 -43.32 -11.48
CA GLU A 16 -24.44 -43.98 -11.65
C GLU A 16 -24.42 -45.02 -12.78
N ASP A 17 -25.61 -45.42 -13.25
CA ASP A 17 -25.90 -46.51 -14.17
C ASP A 17 -26.17 -46.06 -15.62
N ILE A 18 -26.20 -44.75 -15.88
CA ILE A 18 -26.35 -44.17 -17.22
C ILE A 18 -25.03 -43.62 -17.76
N ALA A 19 -24.92 -43.52 -19.08
CA ALA A 19 -23.72 -43.00 -19.72
C ALA A 19 -23.54 -41.52 -19.35
N VAL A 20 -22.28 -41.11 -19.15
CA VAL A 20 -21.94 -39.72 -18.84
C VAL A 20 -22.46 -38.75 -19.91
N ALA A 21 -22.53 -39.21 -21.17
CA ALA A 21 -23.10 -38.47 -22.30
C ALA A 21 -24.54 -37.98 -22.06
N ASP A 22 -25.38 -38.81 -21.43
CA ASP A 22 -26.80 -38.54 -21.22
C ASP A 22 -27.04 -37.56 -20.07
N VAL A 23 -26.04 -37.40 -19.19
CA VAL A 23 -26.08 -36.51 -18.02
C VAL A 23 -25.58 -35.10 -18.36
N TYR A 24 -24.79 -34.93 -19.42
CA TYR A 24 -24.23 -33.63 -19.81
C TYR A 24 -25.28 -32.53 -20.04
N PRO A 25 -26.40 -32.76 -20.76
CA PRO A 25 -27.38 -31.71 -21.01
C PRO A 25 -27.99 -31.17 -19.70
N GLU A 26 -28.24 -32.06 -18.75
CA GLU A 26 -28.76 -31.74 -17.42
C GLU A 26 -27.74 -30.90 -16.63
N LEU A 27 -26.47 -31.30 -16.65
CA LEU A 27 -25.38 -30.58 -15.98
C LEU A 27 -25.15 -29.20 -16.58
N LEU A 28 -25.19 -29.05 -17.90
CA LEU A 28 -25.06 -27.75 -18.56
C LEU A 28 -26.22 -26.82 -18.23
N ARG A 29 -27.44 -27.38 -18.16
CA ARG A 29 -28.62 -26.63 -17.72
C ARG A 29 -28.51 -26.17 -16.27
N LEU A 30 -28.04 -27.03 -15.37
CA LEU A 30 -27.89 -26.72 -13.94
C LEU A 30 -26.73 -25.75 -13.65
N THR A 31 -25.66 -25.80 -14.45
CA THR A 31 -24.49 -24.92 -14.32
C THR A 31 -24.64 -23.61 -15.10
N GLY A 32 -25.70 -23.46 -15.90
CA GLY A 32 -25.96 -22.29 -16.73
C GLY A 32 -24.91 -22.07 -17.82
N GLN A 33 -24.10 -23.08 -18.13
CA GLN A 33 -22.97 -22.94 -19.06
C GLN A 33 -23.49 -22.89 -20.50
N THR A 34 -23.24 -21.77 -21.16
CA THR A 34 -23.54 -21.55 -22.56
C THR A 34 -22.25 -21.43 -23.35
N GLN A 35 -22.25 -21.97 -24.56
CA GLN A 35 -21.05 -21.97 -25.38
C GLN A 35 -20.94 -20.66 -26.16
N ALA A 36 -19.76 -20.06 -26.15
CA ALA A 36 -19.48 -18.87 -26.96
C ALA A 36 -19.59 -19.20 -28.47
N PRO A 37 -20.16 -18.30 -29.30
CA PRO A 37 -20.23 -18.50 -30.74
C PRO A 37 -18.83 -18.68 -31.36
N GLY A 38 -18.62 -19.76 -32.12
CA GLY A 38 -17.35 -20.02 -32.83
C GLY A 38 -16.39 -21.00 -32.14
N THR A 39 -16.74 -21.53 -30.95
CA THR A 39 -15.92 -22.51 -30.22
C THR A 39 -16.35 -23.96 -30.55
N PRO A 40 -15.42 -24.92 -30.71
CA PRO A 40 -15.73 -26.34 -30.90
C PRO A 40 -16.71 -26.88 -29.86
N THR A 41 -17.81 -27.51 -30.31
CA THR A 41 -18.94 -27.90 -29.46
C THR A 41 -18.59 -29.01 -28.48
N GLY A 42 -18.93 -28.83 -27.20
CA GLY A 42 -18.85 -29.90 -26.19
C GLY A 42 -18.17 -29.50 -24.88
N TYR A 43 -18.47 -30.24 -23.82
CA TYR A 43 -17.84 -30.15 -22.52
C TYR A 43 -17.41 -31.55 -22.07
N HIS A 44 -16.35 -31.62 -21.27
CA HIS A 44 -15.90 -32.85 -20.63
C HIS A 44 -15.91 -32.71 -19.12
N LEU A 45 -16.28 -33.79 -18.45
CA LEU A 45 -16.01 -33.94 -17.02
C LEU A 45 -14.60 -34.49 -16.85
N VAL A 46 -13.79 -33.78 -16.07
CA VAL A 46 -12.41 -34.11 -15.79
C VAL A 46 -12.26 -34.32 -14.29
N ARG A 47 -11.66 -35.44 -13.89
CA ARG A 47 -11.31 -35.70 -12.50
C ARG A 47 -10.24 -34.74 -12.00
N ARG A 48 -10.09 -34.67 -10.68
CA ARG A 48 -9.03 -33.88 -10.04
C ARG A 48 -7.61 -34.32 -10.43
N ASP A 49 -7.43 -35.58 -10.79
CA ASP A 49 -6.16 -36.14 -11.28
C ASP A 49 -5.86 -35.80 -12.76
N GLY A 50 -6.78 -35.09 -13.43
CA GLY A 50 -6.66 -34.72 -14.85
C GLY A 50 -7.24 -35.76 -15.81
N THR A 51 -7.77 -36.88 -15.32
CA THR A 51 -8.38 -37.91 -16.18
C THR A 51 -9.70 -37.40 -16.75
N VAL A 52 -9.83 -37.43 -18.08
CA VAL A 52 -11.07 -37.08 -18.78
C VAL A 52 -12.01 -38.28 -18.73
N LEU A 53 -13.24 -38.07 -18.25
CA LEU A 53 -14.27 -39.12 -18.25
C LEU A 53 -14.76 -39.38 -19.68
N GLU A 54 -14.83 -40.66 -20.04
CA GLU A 54 -15.37 -41.11 -21.31
C GLU A 54 -16.89 -40.98 -21.31
N GLY A 55 -17.44 -40.23 -22.28
CA GLY A 55 -18.88 -39.98 -22.40
C GLY A 55 -19.71 -41.26 -22.61
N ALA A 56 -19.14 -42.28 -23.27
CA ALA A 56 -19.82 -43.54 -23.58
C ALA A 56 -19.92 -44.50 -22.39
N ARG A 57 -19.24 -44.24 -21.28
CA ARG A 57 -19.23 -45.11 -20.09
C ARG A 57 -20.04 -44.48 -18.97
N THR A 58 -20.51 -45.32 -18.05
CA THR A 58 -21.22 -44.86 -16.85
C THR A 58 -20.25 -44.36 -15.77
N LEU A 59 -20.74 -43.60 -14.81
CA LEU A 59 -19.94 -43.12 -13.67
C LEU A 59 -19.44 -44.28 -12.80
N ALA A 60 -20.29 -45.30 -12.58
CA ALA A 60 -19.91 -46.52 -11.86
C ALA A 60 -18.81 -47.31 -12.59
N ALA A 61 -18.89 -47.45 -13.92
CA ALA A 61 -17.89 -48.15 -14.72
C ALA A 61 -16.51 -47.45 -14.70
N GLN A 62 -16.50 -46.13 -14.48
CA GLN A 62 -15.30 -45.30 -14.36
C GLN A 62 -14.86 -45.11 -12.90
N ARG A 63 -15.52 -45.81 -11.96
CA ARG A 63 -15.25 -45.82 -10.51
C ARG A 63 -15.30 -44.42 -9.87
N VAL A 64 -16.20 -43.56 -10.32
CA VAL A 64 -16.43 -42.24 -9.71
C VAL A 64 -17.09 -42.42 -8.34
N LEU A 65 -16.48 -41.85 -7.30
CA LEU A 65 -16.95 -42.00 -5.93
C LEU A 65 -17.91 -40.88 -5.53
N ASP A 66 -18.77 -41.16 -4.56
CA ASP A 66 -19.59 -40.13 -3.95
C ASP A 66 -18.73 -39.06 -3.25
N GLY A 67 -19.11 -37.80 -3.48
CA GLY A 67 -18.35 -36.64 -3.00
C GLY A 67 -17.12 -36.28 -3.83
N GLU A 68 -16.84 -37.00 -4.92
CA GLU A 68 -15.74 -36.65 -5.82
C GLU A 68 -15.99 -35.32 -6.55
N LEU A 69 -14.91 -34.56 -6.75
CA LEU A 69 -14.91 -33.28 -7.46
C LEU A 69 -14.61 -33.49 -8.94
N LEU A 70 -15.56 -33.14 -9.80
CA LEU A 70 -15.43 -33.20 -11.25
C LEU A 70 -15.41 -31.78 -11.83
N ALA A 71 -14.39 -31.45 -12.62
CA ALA A 71 -14.30 -30.19 -13.33
C ALA A 71 -14.99 -30.30 -14.69
N LEU A 72 -15.93 -29.41 -14.97
CA LEU A 72 -16.58 -29.30 -16.27
C LEU A 72 -15.75 -28.33 -17.14
N ARG A 73 -15.03 -28.86 -18.13
CA ARG A 73 -14.16 -28.08 -19.02
C ARG A 73 -14.70 -28.01 -20.45
N PRO A 74 -14.64 -26.85 -21.13
CA PRO A 74 -14.96 -26.76 -22.56
C PRO A 74 -14.05 -27.67 -23.39
N PHE A 75 -14.60 -28.30 -24.42
CA PHE A 75 -13.84 -29.19 -25.32
C PHE A 75 -12.65 -28.48 -25.98
N ALA A 76 -12.81 -27.21 -26.30
CA ALA A 76 -11.75 -26.39 -26.89
C ALA A 76 -10.49 -26.29 -26.03
N GLU A 77 -10.61 -26.41 -24.70
CA GLU A 77 -9.47 -26.40 -23.77
C GLU A 77 -8.79 -27.77 -23.66
N SER A 78 -9.41 -28.83 -24.19
CA SER A 78 -8.87 -30.19 -24.22
C SER A 78 -8.30 -30.59 -25.58
N LEU A 79 -8.33 -29.69 -26.56
CA LEU A 79 -7.68 -29.92 -27.85
C LEU A 79 -6.16 -30.04 -27.65
N PRO A 80 -5.49 -30.95 -28.39
CA PRO A 80 -4.03 -30.99 -28.41
C PRO A 80 -3.49 -29.62 -28.80
N ALA A 81 -2.31 -29.26 -28.27
CA ALA A 81 -1.64 -28.02 -28.65
C ALA A 81 -1.55 -27.93 -30.18
N ALA A 82 -1.83 -26.75 -30.73
CA ALA A 82 -1.75 -26.51 -32.17
C ALA A 82 -0.37 -26.94 -32.67
N VAL A 83 -0.34 -27.90 -33.59
CA VAL A 83 0.89 -28.31 -34.27
C VAL A 83 1.13 -27.25 -35.33
N HIS A 84 2.21 -26.49 -35.18
CA HIS A 84 2.64 -25.51 -36.15
C HIS A 84 3.46 -26.21 -37.23
N ASP A 85 3.10 -26.01 -38.49
CA ASP A 85 3.78 -26.64 -39.64
C ASP A 85 5.12 -25.96 -39.96
N ASP A 86 5.35 -24.73 -39.48
CA ASP A 86 6.58 -23.97 -39.66
C ASP A 86 7.16 -23.51 -38.31
N VAL A 87 8.48 -23.65 -38.17
CA VAL A 87 9.26 -23.15 -37.04
C VAL A 87 9.10 -21.64 -36.91
N SER A 88 9.00 -20.90 -38.02
CA SER A 88 8.81 -19.45 -38.00
C SER A 88 7.46 -19.06 -37.37
N ASP A 89 6.42 -19.82 -37.65
CA ASP A 89 5.07 -19.61 -37.13
C ASP A 89 4.96 -20.04 -35.66
N ALA A 90 5.65 -21.14 -35.29
CA ALA A 90 5.80 -21.55 -33.89
C ALA A 90 6.54 -20.49 -33.05
N VAL A 91 7.61 -19.89 -33.58
CA VAL A 91 8.35 -18.81 -32.93
C VAL A 91 7.52 -17.53 -32.86
N ALA A 92 6.81 -17.17 -33.93
CA ALA A 92 5.93 -16.00 -33.94
C ALA A 92 4.80 -16.14 -32.91
N ALA A 93 4.15 -17.31 -32.85
CA ALA A 93 3.12 -17.63 -31.86
C ALA A 93 3.66 -17.66 -30.42
N ALA A 94 4.87 -18.20 -30.22
CA ALA A 94 5.54 -18.17 -28.91
C ALA A 94 5.87 -16.74 -28.47
N VAL A 95 6.42 -15.91 -29.36
CA VAL A 95 6.79 -14.51 -29.05
C VAL A 95 5.56 -13.67 -28.75
N THR A 96 4.48 -13.79 -29.54
CA THR A 96 3.23 -13.05 -29.30
C THR A 96 2.50 -13.51 -28.04
N ARG A 97 2.63 -14.78 -27.64
CA ARG A 97 2.07 -15.29 -26.39
C ARG A 97 2.87 -14.84 -25.16
N ASP A 98 4.20 -14.80 -25.26
CA ASP A 98 5.08 -14.53 -24.11
C ASP A 98 5.43 -13.04 -23.92
N ARG A 99 5.23 -12.20 -24.93
CA ARG A 99 5.59 -10.77 -24.89
C ARG A 99 4.36 -9.89 -25.05
N ALA A 100 4.12 -9.02 -24.07
CA ALA A 100 3.19 -7.92 -24.25
C ALA A 100 3.75 -6.94 -25.29
N LEU A 101 3.02 -6.71 -26.38
CA LEU A 101 3.33 -5.66 -27.34
C LEU A 101 2.92 -4.30 -26.76
N TRP A 102 3.61 -3.24 -27.19
CA TRP A 102 3.22 -1.88 -26.82
C TRP A 102 1.83 -1.57 -27.38
N ASP A 103 0.89 -1.24 -26.49
CA ASP A 103 -0.50 -0.95 -26.82
C ASP A 103 -0.90 0.46 -26.35
N ASP A 104 -2.10 0.89 -26.74
CA ASP A 104 -2.65 2.20 -26.33
C ASP A 104 -2.79 2.33 -24.81
N ARG A 105 -2.95 1.21 -24.10
CA ARG A 105 -3.04 1.18 -22.64
C ARG A 105 -1.70 1.53 -22.01
N LEU A 106 -0.59 0.95 -22.49
CA LEU A 106 0.76 1.27 -22.06
C LEU A 106 1.14 2.71 -22.43
N LEU A 107 0.77 3.17 -23.63
CA LEU A 107 0.95 4.57 -24.02
C LEU A 107 0.22 5.52 -23.08
N ARG A 108 -1.04 5.21 -22.74
CA ARG A 108 -1.83 6.00 -21.79
C ARG A 108 -1.21 6.02 -20.39
N VAL A 109 -0.82 4.86 -19.87
CA VAL A 109 -0.19 4.76 -18.54
C VAL A 109 1.13 5.53 -18.52
N GLY A 110 1.98 5.34 -19.53
CA GLY A 110 3.24 6.07 -19.67
C GLY A 110 3.05 7.58 -19.80
N GLY A 111 2.06 8.02 -20.60
CA GLY A 111 1.72 9.43 -20.75
C GLY A 111 1.21 10.07 -19.47
N LEU A 112 0.35 9.38 -18.70
CA LEU A 112 -0.13 9.87 -17.40
C LEU A 112 1.00 9.97 -16.37
N TRP A 113 1.87 8.96 -16.30
CA TRP A 113 3.05 8.99 -15.45
C TRP A 113 4.00 10.11 -15.82
N GLY A 114 4.35 10.24 -17.11
CA GLY A 114 5.24 11.29 -17.60
C GLY A 114 4.67 12.69 -17.37
N GLY A 115 3.38 12.90 -17.65
CA GLY A 115 2.69 14.16 -17.39
C GLY A 115 2.65 14.51 -15.90
N ALA A 116 2.26 13.57 -15.05
CA ALA A 116 2.25 13.78 -13.60
C ALA A 116 3.66 14.07 -13.05
N LEU A 117 4.69 13.36 -13.53
CA LEU A 117 6.07 13.59 -13.15
C LEU A 117 6.52 15.01 -13.52
N LEU A 118 6.25 15.47 -14.75
CA LEU A 118 6.59 16.82 -15.19
C LEU A 118 5.89 17.91 -14.36
N LEU A 119 4.64 17.68 -13.95
CA LEU A 119 3.91 18.60 -13.08
C LEU A 119 4.51 18.62 -11.66
N VAL A 120 4.88 17.46 -11.10
CA VAL A 120 5.60 17.41 -9.82
C VAL A 120 6.95 18.13 -9.91
N LEU A 121 7.69 17.94 -11.00
CA LEU A 121 8.95 18.66 -11.26
C LEU A 121 8.73 20.16 -11.43
N LEU A 122 7.60 20.59 -12.01
CA LEU A 122 7.22 22.00 -12.04
C LEU A 122 6.99 22.56 -10.64
N ALA A 123 6.29 21.82 -9.75
CA ALA A 123 6.13 22.25 -8.36
C ALA A 123 7.50 22.39 -7.66
N PHE A 124 8.41 21.44 -7.89
CA PHE A 124 9.77 21.50 -7.37
C PHE A 124 10.56 22.69 -7.94
N ALA A 125 10.41 22.99 -9.23
CA ALA A 125 11.03 24.16 -9.85
C ALA A 125 10.50 25.48 -9.26
N LEU A 126 9.19 25.56 -8.97
CA LEU A 126 8.58 26.72 -8.33
C LEU A 126 9.04 26.88 -6.87
N TRP A 127 9.16 25.77 -6.13
CA TRP A 127 9.74 25.77 -4.79
C TRP A 127 11.21 26.22 -4.77
N SER A 128 11.95 25.88 -5.84
CA SER A 128 13.37 26.18 -5.97
C SER A 128 13.65 27.50 -6.71
N ALA A 129 12.62 28.32 -6.96
CA ALA A 129 12.75 29.57 -7.71
C ALA A 129 13.63 30.61 -6.98
N ASP A 130 13.59 30.62 -5.65
CA ASP A 130 14.65 31.19 -4.81
C ASP A 130 15.53 30.05 -4.28
N PRO A 131 16.73 29.85 -4.84
CA PRO A 131 17.60 28.72 -4.49
C PRO A 131 18.13 28.77 -3.05
N LEU A 132 18.14 29.94 -2.41
CA LEU A 132 18.75 30.11 -1.09
C LEU A 132 17.72 30.06 0.03
N ARG A 133 16.56 30.68 -0.17
CA ARG A 133 15.55 30.85 0.89
C ARG A 133 14.27 30.06 0.64
N HIS A 134 14.10 29.53 -0.57
CA HIS A 134 12.85 28.91 -0.99
C HIS A 134 11.63 29.81 -0.74
N ASP A 135 11.80 31.12 -0.91
CA ASP A 135 10.70 32.06 -0.77
C ASP A 135 9.67 31.80 -1.87
N THR A 136 8.51 31.33 -1.43
CA THR A 136 7.37 31.02 -2.29
C THR A 136 6.35 32.16 -2.29
N HIS A 137 6.56 33.20 -1.50
CA HIS A 137 5.70 34.37 -1.48
C HIS A 137 5.89 35.19 -2.77
N GLY A 138 4.79 35.47 -3.47
CA GLY A 138 4.79 36.17 -4.75
C GLY A 138 4.54 35.25 -5.95
N LEU A 139 5.27 35.48 -7.05
CA LEU A 139 4.98 34.83 -8.33
C LEU A 139 5.04 33.29 -8.27
N PRO A 140 6.05 32.64 -7.65
CA PRO A 140 6.10 31.18 -7.59
C PRO A 140 4.90 30.56 -6.86
N GLY A 141 4.48 31.14 -5.74
CA GLY A 141 3.30 30.71 -4.98
C GLY A 141 2.00 30.96 -5.73
N ILE A 142 1.85 32.09 -6.44
CA ILE A 142 0.67 32.38 -7.27
C ILE A 142 0.54 31.38 -8.42
N VAL A 143 1.63 31.09 -9.13
CA VAL A 143 1.64 30.10 -10.21
C VAL A 143 1.34 28.71 -9.65
N ALA A 144 1.95 28.34 -8.52
CA ALA A 144 1.66 27.09 -7.84
C ALA A 144 0.18 26.99 -7.42
N ALA A 145 -0.42 28.08 -6.92
CA ALA A 145 -1.83 28.11 -6.54
C ALA A 145 -2.73 27.90 -7.77
N ALA A 146 -2.46 28.62 -8.86
CA ALA A 146 -3.23 28.51 -10.10
C ALA A 146 -3.16 27.09 -10.68
N VAL A 147 -1.96 26.51 -10.77
CA VAL A 147 -1.76 25.14 -11.26
C VAL A 147 -2.39 24.12 -10.31
N GLY A 148 -2.18 24.26 -9.00
CA GLY A 148 -2.76 23.38 -7.99
C GLY A 148 -4.29 23.34 -8.06
N LEU A 149 -4.95 24.50 -8.05
CA LEU A 149 -6.40 24.60 -8.18
C LEU A 149 -6.90 24.03 -9.52
N PHE A 150 -6.22 24.34 -10.62
CA PHE A 150 -6.57 23.83 -11.94
C PHE A 150 -6.50 22.30 -11.98
N LEU A 151 -5.41 21.71 -11.48
CA LEU A 151 -5.23 20.25 -11.45
C LEU A 151 -6.25 19.57 -10.52
N THR A 152 -6.54 20.16 -9.35
CA THR A 152 -7.59 19.66 -8.45
C THR A 152 -8.96 19.66 -9.12
N ALA A 153 -9.33 20.77 -9.76
CA ALA A 153 -10.60 20.88 -10.47
C ALA A 153 -10.66 19.89 -11.66
N PHE A 154 -9.59 19.81 -12.44
CA PHE A 154 -9.52 18.94 -13.60
C PHE A 154 -9.56 17.45 -13.20
N ALA A 155 -8.90 17.07 -12.10
CA ALA A 155 -9.01 15.74 -11.52
C ALA A 155 -10.46 15.40 -11.15
N GLY A 156 -11.17 16.32 -10.50
CA GLY A 156 -12.59 16.15 -10.18
C GLY A 156 -13.47 15.99 -11.42
N VAL A 157 -13.23 16.78 -12.47
CA VAL A 157 -13.93 16.65 -13.77
C VAL A 157 -13.63 15.30 -14.42
N ARG A 158 -12.37 14.85 -14.45
CA ARG A 158 -12.00 13.53 -15.00
C ARG A 158 -12.68 12.39 -14.24
N ALA A 159 -12.79 12.50 -12.91
CA ALA A 159 -13.47 11.50 -12.09
C ALA A 159 -14.99 11.47 -12.30
N ARG A 160 -15.65 12.64 -12.31
CA ARG A 160 -17.13 12.74 -12.29
C ARG A 160 -17.76 12.74 -13.68
N VAL A 161 -17.15 13.42 -14.65
CA VAL A 161 -17.72 13.60 -16.00
C VAL A 161 -17.25 12.49 -16.94
N TYR A 162 -15.95 12.18 -16.90
CA TYR A 162 -15.35 11.21 -17.82
C TYR A 162 -15.28 9.79 -17.25
N GLY A 163 -15.56 9.60 -15.95
CA GLY A 163 -15.38 8.32 -15.27
C GLY A 163 -13.94 7.80 -15.28
N ASP A 164 -12.97 8.66 -15.60
CA ASP A 164 -11.56 8.30 -15.77
C ASP A 164 -10.79 8.45 -14.47
N ARG A 165 -10.76 7.36 -13.70
CA ARG A 165 -10.10 7.29 -12.39
C ARG A 165 -8.59 7.42 -12.50
N GLY A 166 -7.97 6.79 -13.50
CA GLY A 166 -6.50 6.78 -13.63
C GLY A 166 -5.95 8.18 -13.84
N SER A 167 -6.56 8.95 -14.76
CA SER A 167 -6.17 10.34 -15.00
C SER A 167 -6.50 11.24 -13.81
N ALA A 168 -7.65 11.04 -13.16
CA ALA A 168 -8.03 11.81 -11.97
C ALA A 168 -7.03 11.64 -10.82
N VAL A 169 -6.59 10.41 -10.55
CA VAL A 169 -5.58 10.13 -9.53
C VAL A 169 -4.24 10.75 -9.90
N ALA A 170 -3.78 10.59 -11.15
CA ALA A 170 -2.51 11.15 -11.61
C ALA A 170 -2.46 12.68 -11.48
N LEU A 171 -3.52 13.37 -11.94
CA LEU A 171 -3.63 14.83 -11.87
C LEU A 171 -3.81 15.33 -10.44
N GLY A 172 -4.63 14.64 -9.64
CA GLY A 172 -4.86 15.01 -8.24
C GLY A 172 -3.61 14.85 -7.39
N LEU A 173 -2.82 13.78 -7.61
CA LEU A 173 -1.53 13.59 -6.94
C LEU A 173 -0.53 14.67 -7.35
N ALA A 174 -0.48 15.02 -8.64
CA ALA A 174 0.36 16.10 -9.14
C ALA A 174 -0.04 17.47 -8.56
N ALA A 175 -1.31 17.67 -8.18
CA ALA A 175 -1.77 18.91 -7.56
C ALA A 175 -1.21 19.13 -6.14
N LEU A 176 -0.92 18.07 -5.37
CA LEU A 176 -0.58 18.20 -3.94
C LEU A 176 0.71 19.00 -3.69
N PRO A 177 1.84 18.77 -4.39
CA PRO A 177 3.05 19.58 -4.23
C PRO A 177 2.85 21.06 -4.61
N HIS A 178 1.99 21.34 -5.59
CA HIS A 178 1.62 22.70 -5.95
C HIS A 178 0.81 23.38 -4.85
N LEU A 179 -0.15 22.67 -4.24
CA LEU A 179 -0.93 23.18 -3.11
C LEU A 179 -0.05 23.42 -1.87
N MET A 180 0.92 22.54 -1.61
CA MET A 180 1.91 22.74 -0.54
C MET A 180 2.71 24.03 -0.77
N THR A 181 3.24 24.20 -1.99
CA THR A 181 4.04 25.38 -2.38
C THR A 181 3.21 26.66 -2.32
N ALA A 182 1.96 26.61 -2.80
CA ALA A 182 1.02 27.72 -2.74
C ALA A 182 0.66 28.11 -1.31
N GLY A 183 0.38 27.13 -0.44
CA GLY A 183 0.06 27.35 0.96
C GLY A 183 1.23 27.95 1.73
N ALA A 184 2.45 27.47 1.48
CA ALA A 184 3.66 28.02 2.07
C ALA A 184 3.89 29.50 1.71
N GLY A 185 3.53 29.91 0.49
CA GLY A 185 3.67 31.27 -0.01
C GLY A 185 2.53 32.24 0.36
N VAL A 186 1.52 31.81 1.15
CA VAL A 186 0.39 32.68 1.54
C VAL A 186 0.85 33.88 2.37
N LEU A 187 1.84 33.68 3.24
CA LEU A 187 2.44 34.73 4.05
C LEU A 187 3.92 34.89 3.71
N PRO A 188 4.45 36.12 3.69
CA PRO A 188 5.88 36.33 3.51
C PRO A 188 6.68 35.70 4.66
N PRO A 189 7.87 35.14 4.40
CA PRO A 189 8.83 34.81 5.46
C PRO A 189 9.39 36.08 6.10
N ASP A 190 9.90 35.94 7.34
CA ASP A 190 10.56 37.04 8.03
C ASP A 190 11.83 37.49 7.27
N ALA A 191 12.18 38.77 7.41
CA ALA A 191 13.24 39.38 6.61
C ALA A 191 14.60 38.71 6.87
N GLY A 192 15.11 37.98 5.87
CA GLY A 192 16.38 37.25 6.00
C GLY A 192 16.22 35.74 6.13
N GLU A 193 15.02 35.26 6.42
CA GLU A 193 14.71 33.85 6.66
C GLU A 193 14.05 33.20 5.43
N GLY A 194 14.05 31.87 5.40
CA GLY A 194 13.35 31.07 4.41
C GLY A 194 12.01 30.56 4.92
N VAL A 195 11.49 29.51 4.28
CA VAL A 195 10.25 28.84 4.73
C VAL A 195 10.42 28.29 6.16
N GLY A 196 9.66 28.89 7.09
CA GLY A 196 9.63 28.52 8.49
C GLY A 196 8.43 27.65 8.87
N ARG A 197 8.18 27.56 10.18
CA ARG A 197 7.10 26.72 10.77
C ARG A 197 5.71 27.15 10.30
N LEU A 198 5.46 28.45 10.24
CA LEU A 198 4.15 28.99 9.87
C LEU A 198 3.83 28.70 8.40
N GLN A 199 4.80 28.86 7.52
CA GLN A 199 4.67 28.57 6.09
C GLN A 199 4.45 27.07 5.87
N PHE A 200 5.19 26.20 6.57
CA PHE A 200 4.94 24.77 6.52
C PHE A 200 3.54 24.38 7.02
N LEU A 201 3.06 25.00 8.12
CA LEU A 201 1.70 24.81 8.63
C LEU A 201 0.66 25.17 7.56
N LEU A 202 0.79 26.34 6.91
CA LEU A 202 -0.13 26.79 5.86
C LEU A 202 -0.06 25.91 4.62
N GLY A 203 1.13 25.43 4.24
CA GLY A 203 1.31 24.41 3.21
C GLY A 203 0.56 23.11 3.52
N CYS A 204 0.70 22.59 4.74
CA CYS A 204 -0.05 21.41 5.19
C CYS A 204 -1.57 21.65 5.16
N VAL A 205 -2.05 22.81 5.59
CA VAL A 205 -3.48 23.16 5.53
C VAL A 205 -3.98 23.21 4.09
N ALA A 206 -3.23 23.80 3.16
CA ALA A 206 -3.61 23.85 1.75
C ALA A 206 -3.70 22.44 1.13
N VAL A 207 -2.75 21.56 1.41
CA VAL A 207 -2.80 20.15 1.00
C VAL A 207 -3.98 19.43 1.63
N LEU A 208 -4.27 19.68 2.92
CA LEU A 208 -5.40 19.08 3.62
C LEU A 208 -6.72 19.44 2.95
N VAL A 209 -6.95 20.74 2.71
CA VAL A 209 -8.16 21.23 2.05
C VAL A 209 -8.30 20.64 0.65
N GLY A 210 -7.24 20.69 -0.17
CA GLY A 210 -7.27 20.14 -1.52
C GLY A 210 -7.50 18.63 -1.55
N SER A 211 -6.91 17.89 -0.61
CA SER A 211 -7.09 16.43 -0.49
C SER A 211 -8.51 16.08 -0.06
N VAL A 212 -9.12 16.83 0.86
CA VAL A 212 -10.54 16.65 1.23
C VAL A 212 -11.45 16.91 0.03
N VAL A 213 -11.17 17.95 -0.77
CA VAL A 213 -11.92 18.23 -2.01
C VAL A 213 -11.78 17.07 -3.00
N LEU A 214 -10.58 16.51 -3.17
CA LEU A 214 -10.34 15.36 -4.05
C LEU A 214 -11.06 14.08 -3.57
N VAL A 215 -11.04 13.81 -2.26
CA VAL A 215 -11.82 12.71 -1.65
C VAL A 215 -13.31 12.90 -1.92
N ALA A 216 -13.85 14.11 -1.75
CA ALA A 216 -15.26 14.39 -2.04
C ALA A 216 -15.59 14.30 -3.55
N ALA A 217 -14.62 14.64 -4.41
CA ALA A 217 -14.79 14.61 -5.86
C ALA A 217 -14.72 13.19 -6.44
N LEU A 218 -14.00 12.24 -5.82
CA LEU A 218 -13.82 10.89 -6.33
C LEU A 218 -14.80 9.88 -5.70
N PRO A 219 -15.68 9.22 -6.48
CA PRO A 219 -16.59 8.19 -5.95
C PRO A 219 -15.90 6.89 -5.48
N SER A 220 -14.71 6.59 -5.99
CA SER A 220 -13.94 5.36 -5.72
C SER A 220 -12.47 5.58 -6.07
N GLY A 221 -11.55 4.83 -5.45
CA GLY A 221 -10.11 4.95 -5.70
C GLY A 221 -9.48 6.20 -5.09
N ASP A 222 -10.08 6.74 -4.04
CA ASP A 222 -9.63 7.95 -3.32
C ASP A 222 -8.60 7.66 -2.22
N ALA A 223 -8.16 6.41 -2.06
CA ALA A 223 -7.11 5.99 -1.13
C ALA A 223 -5.86 6.91 -1.10
N PRO A 224 -5.25 7.33 -2.23
CA PRO A 224 -4.12 8.26 -2.20
C PRO A 224 -4.47 9.64 -1.61
N PHE A 225 -5.70 10.11 -1.79
CA PHE A 225 -6.15 11.38 -1.23
C PHE A 225 -6.49 11.25 0.24
N ILE A 226 -7.02 10.11 0.67
CA ILE A 226 -7.17 9.78 2.10
C ILE A 226 -5.80 9.74 2.79
N ALA A 227 -4.78 9.17 2.13
CA ALA A 227 -3.40 9.22 2.62
C ALA A 227 -2.88 10.65 2.76
N ALA A 228 -3.13 11.49 1.75
CA ALA A 228 -2.76 12.90 1.78
C ALA A 228 -3.51 13.67 2.88
N VAL A 229 -4.81 13.42 3.09
CA VAL A 229 -5.59 13.97 4.22
C VAL A 229 -4.96 13.59 5.55
N ALA A 230 -4.68 12.31 5.77
CA ALA A 230 -4.09 11.84 7.03
C ALA A 230 -2.70 12.45 7.27
N ALA A 231 -1.82 12.44 6.26
CA ALA A 231 -0.47 12.99 6.37
C ALA A 231 -0.46 14.51 6.59
N SER A 232 -1.28 15.25 5.84
CA SER A 232 -1.38 16.72 5.97
C SER A 232 -2.08 17.15 7.25
N ALA A 233 -3.06 16.40 7.73
CA ALA A 233 -3.66 16.62 9.05
C ALA A 233 -2.61 16.43 10.15
N THR A 234 -1.85 15.32 10.12
CA THR A 234 -0.75 15.09 11.06
C THR A 234 0.30 16.20 10.98
N GLY A 235 0.71 16.61 9.78
CA GLY A 235 1.65 17.72 9.59
C GLY A 235 1.12 19.04 10.15
N THR A 236 -0.15 19.35 9.94
CA THR A 236 -0.83 20.54 10.48
C THR A 236 -0.82 20.53 12.01
N LEU A 237 -1.29 19.44 12.62
CA LEU A 237 -1.34 19.27 14.08
C LEU A 237 0.05 19.30 14.70
N ALA A 238 1.01 18.58 14.11
CA ALA A 238 2.38 18.52 14.59
C ALA A 238 3.06 19.89 14.55
N THR A 239 2.90 20.62 13.45
CA THR A 239 3.51 21.95 13.28
C THR A 239 2.84 22.99 14.17
N PHE A 240 1.51 22.92 14.32
CA PHE A 240 0.78 23.76 15.27
C PHE A 240 1.27 23.56 16.71
N CYS A 241 1.38 22.30 17.16
CA CYS A 241 1.96 21.98 18.47
C CYS A 241 3.41 22.47 18.57
N ALA A 242 4.21 22.33 17.51
CA ALA A 242 5.60 22.77 17.48
C ALA A 242 5.76 24.29 17.58
N ILE A 243 4.78 25.06 17.10
CA ILE A 243 4.74 26.52 17.27
C ILE A 243 4.40 26.86 18.72
N LEU A 244 3.43 26.18 19.33
CA LEU A 244 3.01 26.43 20.71
C LEU A 244 4.08 26.06 21.75
N THR A 245 4.84 24.99 21.49
CA THR A 245 5.87 24.48 22.42
C THR A 245 7.28 24.92 22.06
N GLU A 246 7.44 25.68 20.96
CA GLU A 246 8.74 26.04 20.37
C GLU A 246 9.67 24.83 20.09
N ALA A 247 9.10 23.62 20.01
CA ALA A 247 9.86 22.38 19.90
C ALA A 247 10.65 22.30 18.59
N GLY A 248 11.91 21.88 18.63
CA GLY A 248 12.75 21.70 17.43
C GLY A 248 12.16 20.70 16.41
N PRO A 249 12.54 20.80 15.12
CA PRO A 249 12.00 19.93 14.07
C PRO A 249 12.30 18.44 14.32
N THR A 250 13.45 18.13 14.92
CA THR A 250 13.87 16.76 15.29
C THR A 250 12.94 16.16 16.34
N ALA A 251 12.61 16.91 17.38
CA ALA A 251 11.67 16.51 18.43
C ALA A 251 10.27 16.21 17.87
N VAL A 252 9.78 17.08 16.99
CA VAL A 252 8.47 16.92 16.34
C VAL A 252 8.44 15.67 15.46
N ALA A 253 9.49 15.46 14.65
CA ALA A 253 9.62 14.28 13.80
C ALA A 253 9.71 12.98 14.61
N ALA A 254 10.40 12.99 15.76
CA ALA A 254 10.49 11.83 16.64
C ALA A 254 9.11 11.40 17.16
N VAL A 255 8.32 12.35 17.64
CA VAL A 255 6.95 12.10 18.11
C VAL A 255 6.06 11.62 16.96
N CYS A 256 6.14 12.26 15.79
CA CYS A 256 5.35 11.89 14.62
C CYS A 256 5.63 10.46 14.15
N ALA A 257 6.92 10.06 14.07
CA ALA A 257 7.31 8.71 13.71
C ALA A 257 6.75 7.66 14.69
N ALA A 258 6.94 7.88 15.99
CA ALA A 258 6.47 6.96 17.02
C ALA A 258 4.93 6.82 17.01
N VAL A 259 4.22 7.95 16.94
CA VAL A 259 2.76 7.98 16.90
C VAL A 259 2.22 7.34 15.62
N ALA A 260 2.81 7.62 14.45
CA ALA A 260 2.37 7.04 13.19
C ALA A 260 2.52 5.51 13.18
N ILE A 261 3.65 4.97 13.64
CA ILE A 261 3.89 3.52 13.70
C ILE A 261 2.98 2.84 14.73
N GLY A 262 2.75 3.51 15.88
CA GLY A 262 1.79 3.05 16.88
C GLY A 262 0.36 3.01 16.33
N ALA A 263 -0.05 4.05 15.60
CA ALA A 263 -1.39 4.18 15.03
C ALA A 263 -1.72 3.04 14.04
N VAL A 264 -0.73 2.54 13.29
CA VAL A 264 -0.91 1.43 12.32
C VAL A 264 -1.58 0.21 12.95
N ALA A 265 -1.33 -0.10 14.22
CA ALA A 265 -1.94 -1.24 14.91
C ALA A 265 -3.46 -1.08 15.11
N PHE A 266 -3.97 0.16 15.14
CA PHE A 266 -5.37 0.48 15.40
C PHE A 266 -6.17 0.76 14.11
N LEU A 267 -5.48 0.94 12.97
CA LEU A 267 -6.11 1.30 11.69
C LEU A 267 -7.14 0.28 11.19
N PRO A 268 -6.95 -1.05 11.30
CA PRO A 268 -7.97 -2.01 10.84
C PRO A 268 -9.29 -1.85 11.60
N GLY A 269 -9.23 -1.65 12.93
CA GLY A 269 -10.40 -1.45 13.77
C GLY A 269 -11.09 -0.12 13.49
N LEU A 270 -10.33 0.97 13.31
CA LEU A 270 -10.86 2.28 12.95
C LEU A 270 -11.52 2.26 11.57
N SER A 271 -10.89 1.66 10.56
CA SER A 271 -11.44 1.57 9.22
C SER A 271 -12.75 0.76 9.19
N ALA A 272 -12.81 -0.37 9.90
CA ALA A 272 -14.02 -1.18 9.98
C ALA A 272 -15.21 -0.40 10.61
N ARG A 273 -14.94 0.41 11.65
CA ARG A 273 -15.94 1.27 12.30
C ARG A 273 -16.40 2.41 11.39
N VAL A 274 -15.47 3.10 10.73
CA VAL A 274 -15.79 4.22 9.82
C VAL A 274 -16.54 3.72 8.58
N ALA A 275 -16.15 2.56 8.05
CA ALA A 275 -16.86 1.90 6.97
C ALA A 275 -18.22 1.33 7.42
N ARG A 276 -18.54 1.33 8.73
CA ARG A 276 -19.78 0.79 9.32
C ARG A 276 -20.08 -0.67 8.94
N LEU A 277 -19.04 -1.48 8.75
CA LEU A 277 -19.24 -2.88 8.36
C LEU A 277 -20.19 -3.56 9.36
N PRO A 278 -21.20 -4.33 8.88
CA PRO A 278 -22.07 -5.06 9.77
C PRO A 278 -21.22 -6.06 10.55
N ILE A 279 -20.92 -5.72 11.81
CA ILE A 279 -20.24 -6.63 12.72
C ILE A 279 -21.30 -7.67 13.05
N GLY A 280 -21.22 -8.82 12.41
CA GLY A 280 -22.04 -9.98 12.74
C GLY A 280 -21.69 -10.45 14.14
N TYR A 281 -22.22 -9.79 15.15
CA TYR A 281 -22.17 -10.28 16.51
C TYR A 281 -23.24 -11.37 16.63
N ALA A 282 -22.85 -12.61 16.32
CA ALA A 282 -23.59 -13.75 16.80
C ALA A 282 -23.15 -13.97 18.25
N ALA A 283 -24.01 -13.59 19.21
CA ALA A 283 -23.82 -14.01 20.59
C ALA A 283 -23.65 -15.54 20.60
N PRO A 284 -22.60 -16.10 21.23
CA PRO A 284 -22.49 -17.54 21.39
C PRO A 284 -23.78 -18.01 22.07
N ARG A 285 -24.60 -18.81 21.37
CA ARG A 285 -25.75 -19.44 21.99
C ARG A 285 -25.19 -20.34 23.09
N SER A 286 -25.44 -19.99 24.36
CA SER A 286 -25.11 -20.85 25.47
C SER A 286 -25.92 -22.14 25.28
N THR A 287 -25.23 -23.28 25.22
CA THR A 287 -25.84 -24.62 25.18
C THR A 287 -26.51 -25.01 26.51
N ALA A 288 -26.87 -24.02 27.33
CA ALA A 288 -27.45 -24.19 28.65
C ALA A 288 -28.68 -23.27 28.75
N GLY A 289 -29.85 -23.84 28.51
CA GLY A 289 -31.15 -23.18 28.64
C GLY A 289 -31.81 -22.88 27.30
N ASP A 290 -32.16 -23.91 26.55
CA ASP A 290 -33.20 -23.79 25.53
C ASP A 290 -34.44 -24.50 26.09
N ASP A 291 -35.40 -23.70 26.56
CA ASP A 291 -36.76 -24.16 26.84
C ASP A 291 -37.37 -24.54 25.48
N LEU A 292 -37.59 -25.84 25.29
CA LEU A 292 -38.14 -26.44 24.06
C LEU A 292 -39.59 -26.04 23.73
N ASP A 293 -40.18 -25.09 24.46
CA ASP A 293 -41.59 -24.69 24.36
C ASP A 293 -41.83 -23.25 23.89
N THR A 294 -40.79 -22.51 23.48
CA THR A 294 -41.01 -21.22 22.80
C THR A 294 -41.23 -21.46 21.31
N PRO A 295 -42.41 -21.17 20.73
CA PRO A 295 -42.60 -21.27 19.29
C PRO A 295 -41.59 -20.34 18.64
N GLY A 296 -40.71 -20.92 17.80
CA GLY A 296 -39.65 -20.20 17.12
C GLY A 296 -40.21 -18.95 16.46
N GLY A 297 -39.91 -17.79 17.05
CA GLY A 297 -40.16 -16.52 16.42
C GLY A 297 -39.49 -16.58 15.06
N ASP A 298 -40.30 -16.40 14.02
CA ASP A 298 -39.92 -16.42 12.62
C ASP A 298 -38.96 -15.26 12.33
N HIS A 299 -37.74 -15.36 12.85
CA HIS A 299 -36.60 -14.55 12.45
C HIS A 299 -36.15 -15.10 11.10
N THR A 300 -36.97 -14.90 10.08
CA THR A 300 -36.50 -14.88 8.71
C THR A 300 -35.31 -13.94 8.68
N PRO A 301 -34.08 -14.41 8.40
CA PRO A 301 -32.94 -13.52 8.28
C PRO A 301 -33.29 -12.53 7.17
N GLU A 302 -33.38 -11.25 7.53
CA GLU A 302 -33.65 -10.19 6.57
C GLU A 302 -32.65 -10.33 5.41
N PRO A 303 -33.10 -10.36 4.14
CA PRO A 303 -32.23 -10.65 3.01
C PRO A 303 -31.05 -9.68 3.00
N VAL A 304 -29.87 -10.23 3.27
CA VAL A 304 -28.64 -9.47 3.36
C VAL A 304 -28.29 -8.96 1.97
N ASP A 305 -28.36 -7.64 1.77
CA ASP A 305 -27.97 -6.98 0.53
C ASP A 305 -26.45 -7.14 0.30
N ALA A 306 -26.10 -8.21 -0.42
CA ALA A 306 -24.73 -8.59 -0.71
C ALA A 306 -23.98 -7.51 -1.49
N GLU A 307 -24.68 -6.74 -2.35
CA GLU A 307 -24.08 -5.66 -3.13
C GLU A 307 -23.71 -4.48 -2.24
N ARG A 308 -24.60 -4.10 -1.31
CA ARG A 308 -24.34 -3.05 -0.32
C ARG A 308 -23.18 -3.42 0.61
N ILE A 309 -23.14 -4.66 1.11
CA ILE A 309 -22.02 -5.13 1.94
C ILE A 309 -20.72 -5.14 1.15
N ALA A 310 -20.73 -5.59 -0.10
CA ALA A 310 -19.54 -5.60 -0.95
C ALA A 310 -19.03 -4.17 -1.22
N ALA A 311 -19.93 -3.21 -1.47
CA ALA A 311 -19.57 -1.80 -1.63
C ALA A 311 -18.95 -1.21 -0.34
N GLN A 312 -19.53 -1.56 0.81
CA GLN A 312 -19.07 -1.13 2.12
C GLN A 312 -17.70 -1.72 2.48
N ALA A 313 -17.47 -2.98 2.14
CA ALA A 313 -16.18 -3.65 2.30
C ALA A 313 -15.10 -3.04 1.40
N ARG A 314 -15.41 -2.75 0.13
CA ARG A 314 -14.49 -2.04 -0.78
C ARG A 314 -14.12 -0.67 -0.21
N ARG A 315 -15.10 0.09 0.30
CA ARG A 315 -14.85 1.39 0.92
C ARG A 315 -13.95 1.29 2.15
N GLY A 316 -14.18 0.30 3.02
CA GLY A 316 -13.31 0.03 4.17
C GLY A 316 -11.88 -0.33 3.76
N HIS A 317 -11.70 -1.07 2.66
CA HIS A 317 -10.38 -1.38 2.13
C HIS A 317 -9.65 -0.12 1.62
N GLU A 318 -10.33 0.74 0.86
CA GLU A 318 -9.78 2.01 0.38
C GLU A 318 -9.41 2.96 1.53
N LEU A 319 -10.27 3.08 2.54
CA LEU A 319 -10.00 3.86 3.75
C LEU A 319 -8.78 3.33 4.51
N LEU A 320 -8.68 2.00 4.67
CA LEU A 320 -7.53 1.38 5.33
C LEU A 320 -6.25 1.63 4.54
N LEU A 321 -6.28 1.43 3.21
CA LEU A 321 -5.13 1.69 2.34
C LEU A 321 -4.69 3.16 2.44
N GLY A 322 -5.63 4.10 2.41
CA GLY A 322 -5.34 5.51 2.56
C GLY A 322 -4.74 5.85 3.92
N LEU A 323 -5.33 5.39 5.03
CA LEU A 323 -4.80 5.64 6.37
C LEU A 323 -3.39 5.05 6.56
N VAL A 324 -3.16 3.83 6.06
CA VAL A 324 -1.84 3.19 6.08
C VAL A 324 -0.85 4.00 5.24
N GLY A 325 -1.25 4.45 4.05
CA GLY A 325 -0.44 5.33 3.21
C GLY A 325 -0.12 6.67 3.86
N GLY A 326 -1.06 7.24 4.62
CA GLY A 326 -0.85 8.47 5.38
C GLY A 326 0.18 8.28 6.49
N CYS A 327 0.05 7.23 7.31
CA CYS A 327 1.06 6.88 8.31
C CYS A 327 2.42 6.63 7.68
N ALA A 328 2.45 5.92 6.55
CA ALA A 328 3.67 5.65 5.80
C ALA A 328 4.36 6.94 5.31
N ALA A 329 3.58 7.90 4.78
CA ALA A 329 4.09 9.22 4.38
C ALA A 329 4.63 10.03 5.58
N VAL A 330 3.95 9.99 6.73
CA VAL A 330 4.43 10.63 7.97
C VAL A 330 5.75 10.01 8.45
N VAL A 331 5.89 8.68 8.38
CA VAL A 331 7.14 8.00 8.72
C VAL A 331 8.28 8.42 7.78
N VAL A 332 8.03 8.46 6.47
CA VAL A 332 9.03 8.91 5.48
C VAL A 332 9.44 10.37 5.72
N GLY A 333 8.48 11.26 5.94
CA GLY A 333 8.75 12.67 6.25
C GLY A 333 9.54 12.84 7.56
N SER A 334 9.18 12.06 8.59
CA SER A 334 9.90 12.06 9.87
C SER A 334 11.32 11.51 9.71
N ALA A 335 11.51 10.44 8.92
CA ALA A 335 12.82 9.87 8.64
C ALA A 335 13.71 10.82 7.84
N ALA A 336 13.15 11.65 6.95
CA ALA A 336 13.90 12.72 6.29
C ALA A 336 14.45 13.72 7.32
N VAL A 337 13.60 14.22 8.23
CA VAL A 337 14.05 15.18 9.25
C VAL A 337 15.07 14.56 10.21
N LEU A 338 14.81 13.34 10.70
CA LEU A 338 15.66 12.65 11.66
C LEU A 338 16.99 12.20 11.03
N GLY A 339 16.96 11.70 9.80
CA GLY A 339 18.14 11.23 9.09
C GLY A 339 19.13 12.35 8.74
N PHE A 340 18.63 13.54 8.43
CA PHE A 340 19.45 14.73 8.16
C PHE A 340 19.83 15.52 9.42
N SER A 341 19.31 15.12 10.58
CA SER A 341 19.68 15.73 11.86
C SER A 341 21.10 15.33 12.29
N ALA A 342 21.74 16.18 13.09
CA ALA A 342 23.04 15.88 13.70
C ALA A 342 22.92 15.03 14.97
N ASP A 343 21.69 14.71 15.41
CA ASP A 343 21.41 13.97 16.63
C ASP A 343 21.53 12.45 16.38
N PRO A 344 22.47 11.74 17.04
CA PRO A 344 22.61 10.29 16.91
C PRO A 344 21.35 9.52 17.34
N TRP A 345 20.60 10.03 18.32
CA TRP A 345 19.36 9.39 18.77
C TRP A 345 18.27 9.51 17.70
N GLY A 346 18.19 10.66 17.03
CA GLY A 346 17.31 10.86 15.89
C GLY A 346 17.60 9.91 14.74
N GLN A 347 18.89 9.75 14.39
CA GLN A 347 19.32 8.80 13.36
C GLN A 347 19.02 7.33 13.74
N ALA A 348 19.22 6.96 15.02
CA ALA A 348 18.85 5.64 15.53
C ALA A 348 17.32 5.40 15.50
N LEU A 349 16.52 6.43 15.83
CA LEU A 349 15.08 6.37 15.73
C LEU A 349 14.61 6.23 14.28
N ALA A 350 15.23 6.92 13.32
CA ALA A 350 14.95 6.77 11.89
C ALA A 350 15.25 5.35 11.39
N LEU A 351 16.36 4.76 11.84
CA LEU A 351 16.71 3.36 11.54
C LEU A 351 15.64 2.40 12.08
N ALA A 352 15.28 2.55 13.35
CA ALA A 352 14.28 1.72 14.01
C ALA A 352 12.90 1.87 13.36
N ALA A 353 12.51 3.10 13.01
CA ALA A 353 11.26 3.40 12.32
C ALA A 353 11.21 2.77 10.91
N GLY A 354 12.28 2.91 10.12
CA GLY A 354 12.37 2.31 8.79
C GLY A 354 12.30 0.78 8.84
N ALA A 355 13.08 0.16 9.75
CA ALA A 355 13.07 -1.29 9.94
C ALA A 355 11.73 -1.82 10.46
N ALA A 356 11.12 -1.16 11.44
CA ALA A 356 9.80 -1.51 11.96
C ALA A 356 8.74 -1.41 10.86
N THR A 357 8.81 -0.38 10.02
CA THR A 357 7.88 -0.20 8.90
C THR A 357 8.02 -1.32 7.88
N LEU A 358 9.24 -1.74 7.53
CA LEU A 358 9.46 -2.91 6.66
C LEU A 358 8.84 -4.19 7.22
N LEU A 359 9.04 -4.46 8.52
CA LEU A 359 8.50 -5.66 9.17
C LEU A 359 6.96 -5.64 9.21
N ARG A 360 6.39 -4.46 9.47
CA ARG A 360 4.94 -4.23 9.48
C ARG A 360 4.25 -4.50 8.15
N ALA A 361 4.98 -4.56 7.03
CA ALA A 361 4.42 -4.99 5.76
C ALA A 361 3.75 -6.38 5.85
N ARG A 362 4.21 -7.23 6.78
CA ARG A 362 3.64 -8.58 7.02
C ARG A 362 2.24 -8.58 7.65
N LEU A 363 1.82 -7.49 8.27
CA LEU A 363 0.46 -7.39 8.83
C LEU A 363 -0.61 -7.33 7.75
N PHE A 364 -0.24 -6.96 6.52
CA PHE A 364 -1.17 -6.76 5.42
C PHE A 364 -1.07 -7.92 4.43
N ARG A 365 -2.23 -8.37 3.92
CA ARG A 365 -2.30 -9.39 2.87
C ARG A 365 -2.41 -8.79 1.47
N TYR A 366 -2.88 -7.55 1.36
CA TYR A 366 -3.15 -6.92 0.07
C TYR A 366 -1.91 -6.23 -0.49
N THR A 367 -1.59 -6.51 -1.75
CA THR A 367 -0.39 -6.01 -2.44
C THR A 367 -0.25 -4.50 -2.37
N ALA A 368 -1.34 -3.73 -2.49
CA ALA A 368 -1.29 -2.26 -2.40
C ALA A 368 -0.82 -1.78 -1.02
N GLN A 369 -1.29 -2.40 0.06
CA GLN A 369 -0.89 -2.05 1.43
C GLN A 369 0.56 -2.47 1.70
N VAL A 370 0.91 -3.70 1.30
CA VAL A 370 2.26 -4.24 1.44
C VAL A 370 3.28 -3.38 0.70
N THR A 371 3.02 -3.06 -0.57
CA THR A 371 3.94 -2.24 -1.40
C THR A 371 4.08 -0.83 -0.85
N THR A 372 3.01 -0.21 -0.36
CA THR A 372 3.06 1.13 0.26
C THR A 372 3.96 1.15 1.49
N VAL A 373 3.75 0.20 2.41
CA VAL A 373 4.53 0.12 3.66
C VAL A 373 5.98 -0.30 3.38
N LEU A 374 6.19 -1.24 2.46
CA LEU A 374 7.52 -1.67 2.03
C LEU A 374 8.30 -0.49 1.41
N ALA A 375 7.69 0.24 0.47
CA ALA A 375 8.30 1.39 -0.17
C ALA A 375 8.63 2.50 0.84
N ALA A 376 7.75 2.74 1.81
CA ALA A 376 7.99 3.71 2.87
C ALA A 376 9.14 3.30 3.81
N GLY A 377 9.20 2.01 4.18
CA GLY A 377 10.31 1.49 4.99
C GLY A 377 11.66 1.60 4.25
N LEU A 378 11.71 1.23 2.97
CA LEU A 378 12.89 1.39 2.13
C LEU A 378 13.26 2.87 1.95
N GLY A 379 12.27 3.74 1.70
CA GLY A 379 12.45 5.17 1.55
C GLY A 379 13.00 5.83 2.82
N ALA A 380 12.48 5.45 3.99
CA ALA A 380 12.98 5.93 5.28
C ALA A 380 14.46 5.53 5.51
N LEU A 381 14.82 4.29 5.20
CA LEU A 381 16.22 3.84 5.30
C LEU A 381 17.12 4.53 4.27
N ALA A 382 16.65 4.75 3.05
CA ALA A 382 17.38 5.48 2.03
C ALA A 382 17.64 6.94 2.45
N LEU A 383 16.64 7.61 3.01
CA LEU A 383 16.76 8.98 3.54
C LEU A 383 17.72 9.05 4.73
N LEU A 384 17.73 8.05 5.60
CA LEU A 384 18.72 7.94 6.67
C LEU A 384 20.14 7.82 6.10
N VAL A 385 20.36 6.90 5.16
CA VAL A 385 21.69 6.73 4.52
C VAL A 385 22.12 8.00 3.82
N LEU A 386 21.19 8.67 3.14
CA LEU A 386 21.46 9.93 2.46
C LEU A 386 21.83 11.05 3.45
N GLY A 387 21.07 11.19 4.55
CA GLY A 387 21.35 12.17 5.60
C GLY A 387 22.70 11.93 6.28
N LEU A 388 23.03 10.67 6.59
CA LEU A 388 24.34 10.29 7.12
C LEU A 388 25.47 10.62 6.14
N SER A 389 25.25 10.43 4.84
CA SER A 389 26.27 10.65 3.80
C SER A 389 26.49 12.14 3.52
N LEU A 390 25.41 12.93 3.45
CA LEU A 390 25.46 14.34 3.09
C LEU A 390 25.76 15.28 4.27
N ASN A 391 25.51 14.86 5.52
CA ASN A 391 25.74 15.67 6.70
C ASN A 391 26.78 15.01 7.64
N PRO A 392 28.08 15.15 7.35
CA PRO A 392 29.12 14.62 8.22
C PRO A 392 29.21 15.37 9.56
N PRO A 393 29.50 14.68 10.68
CA PRO A 393 29.62 15.31 11.98
C PRO A 393 30.73 16.36 11.95
N ALA A 394 30.47 17.52 12.57
CA ALA A 394 31.37 18.68 12.54
C ALA A 394 32.80 18.36 13.03
N ALA A 395 32.95 17.40 13.95
CA ALA A 395 34.26 16.94 14.40
C ALA A 395 35.09 16.28 13.29
N ALA A 396 34.46 15.51 12.42
CA ALA A 396 35.12 14.84 11.30
C ALA A 396 35.49 15.84 10.19
N VAL A 397 34.64 16.86 9.96
CA VAL A 397 34.96 17.96 9.04
C VAL A 397 36.12 18.80 9.57
N ARG A 398 36.14 19.09 10.88
CA ARG A 398 37.25 19.82 11.53
C ARG A 398 38.58 19.07 11.42
N ALA A 399 38.58 17.76 11.67
CA ALA A 399 39.76 16.90 11.51
C ALA A 399 40.31 16.91 10.07
N LEU A 400 39.43 16.96 9.06
CA LEU A 400 39.85 17.10 7.66
C LEU A 400 40.59 18.43 7.41
N THR A 401 40.09 19.54 7.98
CA THR A 401 40.78 20.85 7.94
C THR A 401 42.15 20.79 8.62
N GLU A 402 42.32 19.94 9.63
CA GLU A 402 43.59 19.68 10.33
C GLU A 402 44.49 18.67 9.60
N HIS A 403 44.16 18.28 8.36
CA HIS A 403 44.87 17.30 7.51
C HIS A 403 44.87 15.86 8.06
N ASP A 404 43.99 15.53 9.00
CA ASP A 404 43.77 14.15 9.45
C ASP A 404 42.50 13.58 8.81
N GLY A 405 42.67 12.85 7.71
CA GLY A 405 41.58 12.20 6.96
C GLY A 405 41.06 10.91 7.61
N GLY A 406 41.79 10.35 8.60
CA GLY A 406 41.50 9.05 9.19
C GLY A 406 40.07 8.87 9.74
N PRO A 407 39.51 9.85 10.48
CA PRO A 407 38.14 9.76 11.01
C PRO A 407 37.06 9.70 9.93
N LEU A 408 37.27 10.37 8.79
CA LEU A 408 36.33 10.35 7.67
C LEU A 408 36.44 9.06 6.89
N ASP A 409 37.66 8.58 6.63
CA ASP A 409 37.91 7.31 5.95
C ASP A 409 37.27 6.14 6.72
N LEU A 410 37.47 6.08 8.04
CA LEU A 410 36.86 5.07 8.89
C LEU A 410 35.32 5.12 8.85
N ARG A 411 34.75 6.33 8.85
CA ARG A 411 33.30 6.52 8.73
C ARG A 411 32.77 6.05 7.38
N THR A 412 33.44 6.40 6.28
CA THR A 412 33.05 5.93 4.94
C THR A 412 33.15 4.41 4.83
N VAL A 413 34.20 3.80 5.38
CA VAL A 413 34.34 2.33 5.40
C VAL A 413 33.22 1.70 6.22
N TRP A 414 32.90 2.25 7.39
CA TRP A 414 31.83 1.71 8.24
C TRP A 414 30.44 1.87 7.61
N LEU A 415 30.13 3.05 7.04
CA LEU A 415 28.89 3.28 6.32
C LEU A 415 28.77 2.37 5.09
N ALA A 416 29.84 2.24 4.30
CA ALA A 416 29.86 1.35 3.14
C ALA A 416 29.64 -0.12 3.55
N ALA A 417 30.30 -0.56 4.62
CA ALA A 417 30.12 -1.91 5.17
C ALA A 417 28.68 -2.14 5.66
N ALA A 418 28.11 -1.18 6.41
CA ALA A 418 26.75 -1.27 6.93
C ALA A 418 25.70 -1.31 5.81
N VAL A 419 25.82 -0.44 4.79
CA VAL A 419 24.93 -0.40 3.62
C VAL A 419 25.06 -1.69 2.81
N THR A 420 26.29 -2.16 2.58
CA THR A 420 26.53 -3.41 1.83
C THR A 420 25.94 -4.60 2.57
N ALA A 421 26.12 -4.68 3.90
CA ALA A 421 25.53 -5.73 4.72
C ALA A 421 23.99 -5.69 4.69
N GLY A 422 23.39 -4.49 4.79
CA GLY A 422 21.94 -4.30 4.66
C GLY A 422 21.41 -4.71 3.30
N ALA A 423 22.08 -4.31 2.21
CA ALA A 423 21.73 -4.68 0.85
C ALA A 423 21.85 -6.19 0.62
N ALA A 424 22.93 -6.82 1.11
CA ALA A 424 23.12 -8.26 1.05
C ALA A 424 22.03 -9.02 1.83
N LEU A 425 21.65 -8.53 3.01
CA LEU A 425 20.57 -9.10 3.81
C LEU A 425 19.22 -9.04 3.08
N LEU A 426 18.84 -7.85 2.57
CA LEU A 426 17.59 -7.67 1.83
C LEU A 426 17.55 -8.53 0.55
N THR A 427 18.67 -8.60 -0.18
CA THR A 427 18.81 -9.42 -1.38
C THR A 427 18.73 -10.90 -1.05
N GLY A 428 19.41 -11.35 0.01
CA GLY A 428 19.35 -12.73 0.49
C GLY A 428 17.92 -13.12 0.89
N ILE A 429 17.21 -12.25 1.60
CA ILE A 429 15.79 -12.42 1.94
C ILE A 429 14.94 -12.58 0.67
N ALA A 430 15.11 -11.69 -0.31
CA ALA A 430 14.33 -11.69 -1.54
C ALA A 430 14.56 -12.96 -2.39
N LEU A 431 15.78 -13.52 -2.39
CA LEU A 431 16.13 -14.71 -3.18
C LEU A 431 15.82 -16.04 -2.46
N ILE A 432 15.99 -16.09 -1.14
CA ILE A 432 15.91 -17.35 -0.37
C ILE A 432 14.50 -17.63 0.12
N ILE A 433 13.79 -16.62 0.64
CA ILE A 433 12.50 -16.86 1.31
C ILE A 433 11.42 -17.38 0.35
N PRO A 434 11.25 -16.84 -0.87
CA PRO A 434 10.23 -17.34 -1.80
C PRO A 434 10.47 -18.79 -2.25
N SER A 435 11.74 -19.21 -2.32
CA SER A 435 12.11 -20.54 -2.86
C SER A 435 12.17 -21.63 -1.79
N LYS A 436 12.62 -21.31 -0.57
CA LYS A 436 12.82 -22.28 0.53
C LYS A 436 11.79 -22.16 1.65
N GLY A 437 11.01 -21.09 1.67
CA GLY A 437 10.17 -20.73 2.80
C GLY A 437 10.98 -20.23 4.01
N LEU A 438 10.29 -19.60 4.97
CA LEU A 438 10.85 -19.23 6.26
C LEU A 438 10.72 -20.41 7.23
N SER A 439 11.83 -20.82 7.86
CA SER A 439 11.74 -21.81 8.93
C SER A 439 11.03 -21.21 10.17
N PRO A 440 10.38 -22.04 11.01
CA PRO A 440 9.71 -21.56 12.21
C PRO A 440 10.60 -20.77 13.17
N PHE A 441 11.90 -21.11 13.22
CA PHE A 441 12.89 -20.39 14.00
C PHE A 441 13.10 -18.95 13.49
N TRP A 442 13.30 -18.77 12.19
CA TRP A 442 13.49 -17.44 11.58
C TRP A 442 12.22 -16.60 11.60
N GLY A 443 11.04 -17.23 11.48
CA GLY A 443 9.75 -16.56 11.72
C GLY A 443 9.69 -15.97 13.14
N ARG A 444 9.91 -16.80 14.17
CA ARG A 444 9.86 -16.36 15.56
C ARG A 444 10.94 -15.31 15.89
N LEU A 445 12.15 -15.46 15.39
CA LEU A 445 13.22 -14.48 15.60
C LEU A 445 12.84 -13.12 15.01
N SER A 446 12.24 -13.13 13.82
CA SER A 446 11.74 -11.91 13.18
C SER A 446 10.62 -11.25 13.99
N ASP A 447 9.72 -12.02 14.59
CA ASP A 447 8.63 -11.49 15.43
C ASP A 447 9.16 -10.86 16.72
N ILE A 448 10.17 -11.49 17.35
CA ILE A 448 10.85 -10.93 18.53
C ILE A 448 11.59 -9.64 18.15
N PHE A 449 12.28 -9.64 17.01
CA PHE A 449 13.00 -8.48 16.52
C PHE A 449 12.05 -7.32 16.19
N GLU A 450 10.92 -7.59 15.54
CA GLU A 450 9.87 -6.60 15.31
C GLU A 450 9.34 -6.02 16.62
N SER A 451 9.00 -6.89 17.59
CA SER A 451 8.50 -6.46 18.89
C SER A 451 9.51 -5.60 19.64
N THR A 452 10.80 -5.95 19.55
CA THR A 452 11.91 -5.20 20.15
C THR A 452 12.07 -3.82 19.51
N LEU A 453 12.01 -3.75 18.17
CA LEU A 453 12.06 -2.48 17.44
C LEU A 453 10.88 -1.57 17.79
N LEU A 454 9.67 -2.12 17.86
CA LEU A 454 8.47 -1.36 18.24
C LEU A 454 8.57 -0.84 19.68
N LEU A 455 9.08 -1.66 20.60
CA LEU A 455 9.27 -1.27 21.99
C LEU A 455 10.37 -0.22 22.13
N SER A 456 11.40 -0.23 21.27
CA SER A 456 12.50 0.73 21.31
C SER A 456 12.14 2.11 20.76
N LEU A 457 11.06 2.26 19.99
CA LEU A 457 10.62 3.55 19.46
C LEU A 457 10.34 4.58 20.57
N VAL A 458 9.70 4.16 21.66
CA VAL A 458 9.38 5.04 22.80
C VAL A 458 10.63 5.56 23.52
N PRO A 459 11.55 4.71 24.01
CA PRO A 459 12.76 5.20 24.66
C PRO A 459 13.66 6.00 23.71
N LEU A 460 13.76 5.63 22.43
CA LEU A 460 14.50 6.42 21.45
C LEU A 460 13.85 7.80 21.24
N CYS A 461 12.52 7.87 21.16
CA CYS A 461 11.81 9.15 21.09
C CYS A 461 12.09 10.01 22.33
N LEU A 462 12.08 9.43 23.55
CA LEU A 462 12.41 10.15 24.77
C LEU A 462 13.87 10.61 24.82
N ALA A 463 14.79 9.86 24.21
CA ALA A 463 16.18 10.27 24.07
C ALA A 463 16.33 11.48 23.15
N VAL A 464 15.64 11.50 22.01
CA VAL A 464 15.62 12.66 21.09
C VAL A 464 15.01 13.90 21.75
N LEU A 465 14.08 13.72 22.69
CA LEU A 465 13.46 14.80 23.46
C LEU A 465 14.32 15.26 24.65
N ASP A 466 15.55 14.76 24.80
CA ASP A 466 16.49 15.05 25.90
C ASP A 466 15.96 14.75 27.31
N VAL A 467 14.86 13.98 27.43
CA VAL A 467 14.20 13.71 28.72
C VAL A 467 15.16 13.05 29.72
N TYR A 468 16.01 12.14 29.26
CA TYR A 468 17.00 11.48 30.11
C TYR A 468 18.05 12.44 30.66
N ALA A 469 18.46 13.44 29.87
CA ALA A 469 19.40 14.45 30.31
C ALA A 469 18.74 15.38 31.35
N THR A 470 17.49 15.78 31.12
CA THR A 470 16.70 16.59 32.07
C THR A 470 16.54 15.87 33.41
N VAL A 471 16.12 14.60 33.41
CA VAL A 471 15.94 13.82 34.64
C VAL A 471 17.25 13.63 35.39
N ARG A 472 18.36 13.34 34.68
CA ARG A 472 19.68 13.22 35.30
C ARG A 472 20.10 14.54 35.96
N GLY A 473 19.84 15.67 35.31
CA GLY A 473 20.09 17.01 35.85
C GLY A 473 19.37 17.26 37.17
N LEU A 474 18.08 16.89 37.25
CA LEU A 474 17.25 17.03 38.46
C LEU A 474 17.70 16.14 39.62
N THR A 475 18.33 14.99 39.35
CA THR A 475 18.86 14.11 40.40
C THR A 475 20.28 14.47 40.85
N SER A 476 20.98 15.29 40.07
CA SER A 476 22.34 15.76 40.38
C SER A 476 22.41 17.12 41.07
N SER A 477 21.27 17.84 41.11
CA SER A 477 21.02 19.01 41.96
C SER A 477 20.46 18.59 43.30
#